data_AF-A0A0M4S6P2-F1
#
_entry.id   AF-A0A0M4S6P2-F1
#
_cell.length_a   1.000
_cell.length_b   1.000
_cell.length_c   1.000
_cell.angle_alpha   90.00
_cell.angle_beta   90.00
_cell.angle_gamma   90.00
#
_symmetry.space_group_name_H-M   'P 1'
#
loop_
_entity.id
_entity.type
_entity.pdbx_description
1 polymer ?
#
loop_
_entity_poly.entity_id
_entity_poly.type
_entity_poly.pdbx_seq_one_letter_code
_entity_poly.pdbx_strand_id
1 'polypeptide(L)'
;QYYQQESSKLRQQIALLQNANGHLMGEALSSMTVKELKQLENRLEKGISRIRSKKNELLFAEIEYMQKREVDLQNDNMYLRAKITENERAQQQMGMLPAPEYDVMPGFDSRNFLQVNLMDSSHHYSHQEQTALQLG
;
A
#
# COMPACT_ATOMS: atom_id res chain seq x y z
N GLN A 1 30.50 39.80 21.74
CA GLN A 1 30.53 40.41 20.40
C GLN A 1 30.52 39.37 19.27
N TYR A 2 31.42 38.38 19.28
CA TYR A 2 31.44 37.30 18.26
C TYR A 2 30.08 36.61 18.05
N TYR A 3 29.48 36.05 19.12
CA TYR A 3 28.20 35.34 19.01
C TYR A 3 27.02 36.22 18.58
N GLN A 4 27.05 37.52 18.88
CA GLN A 4 26.03 38.46 18.41
C GLN A 4 26.15 38.65 16.89
N GLN A 5 27.37 38.74 16.37
CA GLN A 5 27.63 38.87 14.94
C GLN A 5 27.25 37.59 14.20
N GLU A 6 27.60 36.43 14.73
CA GLU A 6 27.24 35.12 14.18
C GLU A 6 25.71 34.92 14.16
N SER A 7 25.04 35.25 15.26
CA SER A 7 23.58 35.21 15.35
C SER A 7 22.90 36.17 14.37
N SER A 8 23.49 37.34 14.11
CA SER A 8 22.99 38.29 13.09
C SER A 8 23.11 37.72 11.67
N LYS A 9 24.25 37.10 11.35
CA LYS A 9 24.46 36.44 10.05
C LYS A 9 23.45 35.31 9.82
N LEU A 10 23.21 34.47 10.83
CA LEU A 10 22.21 33.40 10.75
C LEU A 10 20.80 33.94 10.53
N ARG A 11 20.39 35.00 11.24
CA ARG A 11 19.09 35.65 11.03
C ARG A 11 18.93 36.16 9.59
N GLN A 12 19.96 36.79 9.04
CA GLN A 12 19.94 37.23 7.65
C GLN A 12 19.80 36.05 6.68
N GLN A 13 20.52 34.95 6.93
CA GLN A 13 20.44 33.76 6.10
C GLN A 13 19.03 33.12 6.14
N ILE A 14 18.41 33.07 7.32
CA ILE A 14 17.03 32.60 7.50
C ILE A 14 16.06 33.46 6.70
N ALA A 15 16.16 34.79 6.81
CA ALA A 15 15.28 35.71 6.07
C ALA A 15 15.44 35.55 4.55
N LEU A 16 16.66 35.37 4.06
CA LEU A 16 16.92 35.12 2.64
C LEU A 16 16.30 33.80 2.17
N LEU A 17 16.42 32.73 2.96
CA LEU A 17 15.81 31.43 2.63
C LEU A 17 14.27 31.49 2.66
N GLN A 18 13.70 32.20 3.63
CA GLN A 18 12.25 32.39 3.73
C GLN A 18 11.71 33.15 2.53
N ASN A 19 12.34 34.26 2.13
CA ASN A 19 11.96 35.01 0.93
C ASN A 19 12.09 34.15 -0.34
N ALA A 20 13.19 33.39 -0.47
CA ALA A 20 13.39 32.49 -1.60
C ALA A 20 12.30 31.40 -1.67
N ASN A 21 11.87 30.86 -0.53
CA ASN A 21 10.76 29.92 -0.46
C ASN A 21 9.42 30.57 -0.80
N GLY A 22 9.15 31.78 -0.32
CA GLY A 22 7.97 32.57 -0.68
C GLY A 22 7.87 32.75 -2.20
N HIS A 23 8.96 33.14 -2.85
CA HIS A 23 8.99 33.23 -4.32
C HIS A 23 8.69 31.89 -5.01
N LEU A 24 9.25 30.77 -4.52
CA LEU A 24 8.93 29.44 -5.05
C LEU A 24 7.46 29.06 -4.87
N MET A 25 6.80 29.59 -3.84
CA MET A 25 5.36 29.43 -3.59
C MET A 25 4.50 30.44 -4.34
N GLY A 26 5.10 31.37 -5.10
CA GLY A 26 4.39 32.38 -5.87
C GLY A 26 4.04 33.65 -5.08
N GLU A 27 4.67 33.87 -3.93
CA GLU A 27 4.50 35.08 -3.12
C GLU A 27 5.46 36.20 -3.57
N ALA A 28 5.13 37.45 -3.23
CA ALA A 28 5.96 38.64 -3.45
C ALA A 28 6.50 38.87 -4.88
N LEU A 29 5.90 38.24 -5.89
CA LEU A 29 6.36 38.25 -7.29
C LEU A 29 6.40 39.65 -7.91
N SER A 30 5.55 40.58 -7.44
CA SER A 30 5.50 41.96 -7.93
C SER A 30 6.79 42.74 -7.68
N SER A 31 7.61 42.32 -6.71
CA SER A 31 8.92 42.93 -6.43
C SER A 31 10.06 42.36 -7.27
N MET A 32 9.80 41.29 -8.04
CA MET A 32 10.79 40.64 -8.88
C MET A 32 10.85 41.29 -10.26
N THR A 33 12.06 41.38 -10.81
CA THR A 33 12.26 41.78 -12.20
C THR A 33 11.83 40.67 -13.17
N VAL A 34 11.54 41.02 -14.43
CA VAL A 34 11.20 40.05 -15.49
C VAL A 34 12.28 38.97 -15.64
N LYS A 35 13.56 39.33 -15.47
CA LYS A 35 14.67 38.39 -15.53
C LYS A 35 14.61 37.36 -14.38
N GLU A 36 14.35 37.81 -13.17
CA GLU A 36 14.24 36.94 -11.99
C GLU A 36 13.00 36.05 -12.07
N LEU A 37 11.87 36.58 -12.55
CA LEU A 37 10.66 35.79 -12.80
C LEU A 37 10.92 34.67 -13.81
N LYS A 38 11.60 34.98 -14.92
CA LYS A 38 11.98 33.95 -15.91
C LYS A 38 12.91 32.89 -15.32
N GLN A 39 13.84 33.27 -14.44
CA GLN A 39 14.70 32.32 -13.75
C GLN A 39 13.91 31.43 -12.77
N LEU A 40 12.98 32.02 -12.03
CA LEU A 40 12.09 31.32 -11.11
C LEU A 40 11.22 30.30 -11.86
N GLU A 41 10.57 30.71 -12.95
CA GLU A 41 9.78 29.86 -13.82
C GLU A 41 10.60 28.66 -14.32
N ASN A 42 11.79 28.91 -14.88
CA ASN A 42 12.67 27.84 -15.36
C ASN A 42 13.09 26.86 -14.25
N ARG A 43 13.27 27.36 -13.03
CA ARG A 43 13.61 26.52 -11.87
C ARG A 43 12.42 25.64 -11.46
N LEU A 44 11.22 26.22 -11.42
CA LEU A 44 9.98 25.51 -11.10
C LEU A 44 9.67 24.46 -12.16
N GLU A 45 9.75 24.79 -13.44
CA GLU A 45 9.50 23.88 -14.56
C GLU A 45 10.42 22.65 -14.48
N LYS A 46 11.72 22.85 -14.27
CA LYS A 46 12.69 21.74 -14.08
C LYS A 46 12.36 20.89 -12.85
N GLY A 47 11.96 21.53 -11.74
CA GLY A 47 11.57 20.83 -10.51
C GLY A 47 10.33 19.97 -10.70
N ILE A 48 9.28 20.53 -11.29
CA ILE A 48 8.01 19.86 -11.60
C ILE A 48 8.24 18.70 -12.56
N SER A 49 9.03 18.92 -13.61
CA SER A 49 9.39 17.88 -14.58
C SER A 49 10.07 16.69 -13.89
N ARG A 50 11.06 16.92 -13.02
CA ARG A 50 11.72 15.86 -12.24
C ARG A 50 10.74 15.10 -11.32
N ILE A 51 9.88 15.83 -10.62
CA ILE A 51 8.87 15.21 -9.74
C ILE A 51 7.93 14.32 -10.55
N ARG A 52 7.45 14.81 -11.70
CA ARG A 52 6.56 14.06 -12.59
C ARG A 52 7.24 12.80 -13.13
N SER A 53 8.48 12.91 -13.61
CA SER A 53 9.26 11.76 -14.06
C SER A 53 9.41 10.71 -12.96
N LYS A 54 9.74 11.12 -11.73
CA LYS A 54 9.89 10.17 -10.62
C LYS A 54 8.56 9.53 -10.22
N LYS A 55 7.46 10.29 -10.20
CA LYS A 55 6.13 9.73 -9.95
C LYS A 55 5.75 8.69 -11.01
N ASN A 56 6.02 8.98 -12.28
CA ASN A 56 5.74 8.03 -13.37
C ASN A 56 6.58 6.77 -13.24
N GLU A 57 7.89 6.89 -12.96
CA GLU A 57 8.79 5.75 -12.73
C GLU A 57 8.26 4.83 -11.61
N LEU A 58 7.86 5.41 -10.47
CA LEU A 58 7.30 4.64 -9.35
C LEU A 58 5.95 4.00 -9.70
N LEU A 59 5.08 4.72 -10.42
CA LEU A 59 3.80 4.19 -10.85
C LEU A 59 3.97 3.00 -11.80
N PHE A 60 4.91 3.06 -12.75
CA PHE A 60 5.19 1.95 -13.64
C PHE A 60 5.74 0.73 -12.89
N ALA A 61 6.67 0.95 -11.95
CA ALA A 61 7.17 -0.13 -11.10
C ALA A 61 6.06 -0.81 -10.29
N GLU A 62 5.11 -0.03 -9.75
CA GLU A 62 3.96 -0.56 -9.01
C GLU A 62 3.02 -1.37 -9.92
N ILE A 63 2.74 -0.88 -11.13
CA ILE A 63 1.91 -1.60 -12.12
C ILE A 63 2.56 -2.94 -12.48
N GLU A 64 3.86 -2.95 -12.77
CA GLU A 64 4.60 -4.18 -13.09
C GLU A 64 4.56 -5.19 -11.94
N TYR A 65 4.74 -4.72 -10.71
CA TYR A 65 4.65 -5.55 -9.51
C TYR A 65 3.25 -6.16 -9.35
N MET A 66 2.20 -5.35 -9.51
CA MET A 66 0.80 -5.82 -9.42
C MET A 66 0.47 -6.84 -10.50
N GLN A 67 0.91 -6.62 -11.74
CA GLN A 67 0.70 -7.57 -12.85
C GLN A 67 1.37 -8.91 -12.59
N LYS A 68 2.62 -8.91 -12.09
CA LYS A 68 3.30 -10.15 -11.71
C LYS A 68 2.54 -10.89 -10.62
N ARG A 69 2.09 -10.16 -9.58
CA ARG A 69 1.32 -10.73 -8.48
C ARG A 69 -0.01 -11.32 -8.94
N GLU A 70 -0.68 -10.68 -9.90
CA GLU A 70 -1.90 -11.20 -10.51
C GLU A 70 -1.64 -12.56 -11.19
N VAL A 71 -0.58 -12.66 -11.99
CA VAL A 71 -0.20 -13.90 -12.67
C VAL A 71 0.11 -15.02 -11.67
N ASP A 72 0.90 -14.72 -10.63
CA ASP A 72 1.25 -15.69 -9.59
C ASP A 72 -0.02 -16.21 -8.87
N LEU A 73 -0.94 -15.32 -8.51
CA LEU A 73 -2.22 -15.69 -7.89
C LEU A 73 -3.12 -16.51 -8.82
N GLN A 74 -3.16 -16.18 -10.11
CA GLN A 74 -3.92 -16.95 -11.10
C GLN A 74 -3.37 -18.38 -11.23
N ASN A 75 -2.04 -18.53 -11.25
CA ASN A 75 -1.38 -19.83 -11.29
C ASN A 75 -1.70 -20.67 -10.05
N ASP A 76 -1.61 -20.08 -8.85
CA ASP A 76 -1.95 -20.74 -7.59
C ASP A 76 -3.43 -21.17 -7.57
N ASN A 77 -4.34 -20.30 -8.03
CA ASN A 77 -5.77 -20.60 -8.09
C ASN A 77 -6.05 -21.77 -9.04
N MET A 78 -5.41 -21.79 -10.20
CA MET A 78 -5.53 -22.87 -11.18
C MET A 78 -5.02 -24.20 -10.60
N TYR A 79 -3.86 -24.19 -9.93
CA TYR A 79 -3.31 -25.37 -9.27
C TYR A 79 -4.26 -25.93 -8.21
N LEU A 80 -4.79 -25.06 -7.34
CA LEU A 80 -5.73 -25.49 -6.29
C LEU A 80 -7.03 -26.06 -6.87
N ARG A 81 -7.58 -25.45 -7.93
CA ARG A 81 -8.78 -25.99 -8.61
C ARG A 81 -8.53 -27.36 -9.23
N ALA A 82 -7.36 -27.57 -9.82
CA ALA A 82 -6.97 -28.88 -10.34
C ALA A 82 -6.87 -29.92 -9.20
N LYS A 83 -6.29 -29.55 -8.06
CA LYS A 83 -6.19 -30.42 -6.88
C LYS A 83 -7.54 -30.75 -6.25
N ILE A 84 -8.48 -29.81 -6.19
CA ILE A 84 -9.85 -30.06 -5.75
C ILE A 84 -10.51 -31.10 -6.66
N THR A 85 -10.42 -30.90 -7.99
CA THR A 85 -11.02 -31.80 -8.98
C THR A 85 -10.42 -33.21 -8.90
N GLU A 86 -9.11 -33.33 -8.70
CA GLU A 86 -8.42 -34.61 -8.50
C GLU A 86 -8.91 -35.32 -7.22
N ASN A 87 -9.04 -34.59 -6.11
CA ASN A 87 -9.51 -35.13 -4.84
C ASN A 87 -10.97 -35.61 -4.92
N GLU A 88 -11.86 -34.81 -5.53
CA GLU A 88 -13.26 -35.19 -5.76
C GLU A 88 -13.37 -36.49 -6.59
N ARG A 89 -12.53 -36.66 -7.61
CA ARG A 89 -12.46 -37.91 -8.40
C ARG A 89 -11.96 -39.09 -7.58
N ALA A 90 -10.94 -38.89 -6.74
CA ALA A 90 -10.42 -39.94 -5.87
C ALA A 90 -11.47 -40.38 -4.83
N GLN A 91 -12.22 -39.44 -4.24
CA GLN A 91 -13.33 -39.74 -3.33
C GLN A 91 -14.44 -40.53 -4.02
N GLN A 92 -14.80 -40.16 -5.25
CA GLN A 92 -15.79 -40.92 -6.04
C GLN A 92 -15.31 -42.35 -6.33
N GLN A 93 -14.02 -42.57 -6.62
CA GLN A 93 -13.47 -43.91 -6.83
C GLN A 93 -13.44 -44.74 -5.53
N MET A 94 -13.13 -44.14 -4.39
CA MET A 94 -13.15 -44.83 -3.09
C MET A 94 -14.58 -45.19 -2.63
N GLY A 95 -15.60 -44.41 -3.02
CA GLY A 95 -17.01 -44.74 -2.76
C GLY A 95 -17.58 -45.90 -3.60
N MET A 96 -16.81 -46.43 -4.56
CA MET A 96 -17.22 -47.54 -5.44
C MET A 96 -16.60 -48.89 -5.06
N LEU A 97 -15.77 -48.94 -4.00
CA LEU A 97 -15.29 -50.20 -3.43
C LEU A 97 -16.34 -50.73 -2.42
N PRO A 98 -16.76 -52.01 -2.51
CA PRO A 98 -17.65 -52.57 -1.50
C PRO A 98 -16.91 -52.60 -0.17
N ALA A 99 -17.40 -51.83 0.80
CA ALA A 99 -16.94 -51.92 2.18
C ALA A 99 -17.24 -53.35 2.68
N PRO A 100 -16.32 -54.04 3.36
CA PRO A 100 -16.71 -55.21 4.14
C PRO A 100 -17.68 -54.71 5.21
N GLU A 101 -18.76 -55.46 5.42
CA GLU A 101 -19.81 -55.14 6.36
C GLU A 101 -19.24 -55.01 7.78
N TYR A 102 -18.95 -53.78 8.19
CA TYR A 102 -18.82 -53.39 9.58
C TYR A 102 -19.47 -52.02 9.75
N ASP A 103 -20.25 -51.90 10.83
CA ASP A 103 -21.23 -50.86 11.10
C ASP A 103 -20.90 -49.47 10.55
N VAL A 104 -21.87 -48.93 9.80
CA VAL A 104 -21.82 -47.62 9.14
C VAL A 104 -21.61 -46.51 10.18
N MET A 105 -20.41 -45.95 10.23
CA MET A 105 -20.19 -44.67 10.90
C MET A 105 -20.77 -43.54 10.02
N PRO A 106 -21.51 -42.55 10.57
CA PRO A 106 -22.10 -41.49 9.76
C PRO A 106 -21.02 -40.70 9.02
N GLY A 107 -21.27 -40.40 7.74
CA GLY A 107 -20.36 -39.63 6.90
C GLY A 107 -20.00 -38.28 7.54
N PHE A 108 -18.71 -37.98 7.57
CA PHE A 108 -18.19 -36.71 8.06
C PHE A 108 -18.55 -35.59 7.07
N ASP A 109 -19.56 -34.79 7.40
CA ASP A 109 -19.93 -33.60 6.62
C ASP A 109 -19.08 -32.40 7.08
N SER A 110 -18.06 -32.05 6.29
CA SER A 110 -17.20 -30.88 6.55
C SER A 110 -17.97 -29.56 6.59
N ARG A 111 -19.24 -29.50 6.15
CA ARG A 111 -20.07 -28.29 6.27
C ARG A 111 -20.46 -27.96 7.72
N ASN A 112 -20.38 -28.93 8.64
CA ASN A 112 -20.70 -28.70 10.05
C ASN A 112 -19.54 -28.12 10.87
N PHE A 113 -18.31 -28.08 10.34
CA PHE A 113 -17.15 -27.61 11.11
C PHE A 113 -17.19 -26.11 11.41
N LEU A 114 -17.93 -25.32 10.64
CA LEU A 114 -18.05 -23.88 10.85
C LEU A 114 -19.23 -23.48 11.75
N GLN A 115 -20.14 -24.40 12.09
CA GLN A 115 -21.35 -24.06 12.85
C GLN A 115 -21.16 -24.20 14.38
N VAL A 116 -20.11 -24.89 14.84
CA VAL A 116 -19.88 -25.21 16.27
C VAL A 116 -19.14 -24.10 17.03
N ASN A 117 -18.92 -22.91 16.45
CA ASN A 117 -18.32 -21.78 17.16
C ASN A 117 -19.27 -20.59 17.41
N LEU A 118 -20.59 -20.71 17.19
CA LEU A 118 -21.48 -19.55 17.33
C LEU A 118 -22.23 -19.44 18.67
N MET A 119 -22.08 -20.35 19.63
CA MET A 119 -22.78 -20.22 20.91
C MET A 119 -21.94 -20.72 22.09
N ASP A 120 -21.06 -19.86 22.62
CA ASP A 120 -20.99 -19.46 24.04
C ASP A 120 -19.72 -18.61 24.31
N SER A 121 -19.80 -17.76 25.32
CA SER A 121 -18.73 -16.98 25.98
C SER A 121 -18.38 -15.61 25.39
N SER A 122 -19.21 -14.67 25.80
CA SER A 122 -18.83 -13.35 26.31
C SER A 122 -17.46 -13.34 27.01
N HIS A 123 -16.40 -12.97 26.29
CA HIS A 123 -15.19 -12.43 26.92
C HIS A 123 -14.74 -11.17 26.19
N HIS A 124 -14.70 -10.10 26.97
CA HIS A 124 -14.13 -8.81 26.64
C HIS A 124 -12.66 -8.99 26.25
N TYR A 125 -12.31 -8.68 24.99
CA TYR A 125 -10.96 -8.27 24.64
C TYR A 125 -11.07 -6.95 23.87
N SER A 126 -11.00 -5.87 24.65
CA SER A 126 -10.59 -4.56 24.18
C SER A 126 -9.14 -4.65 23.72
N HIS A 127 -8.90 -4.70 22.40
CA HIS A 127 -7.65 -4.21 21.85
C HIS A 127 -7.94 -3.24 20.72
N GLN A 128 -7.86 -1.98 21.08
CA GLN A 128 -7.86 -0.81 20.22
C GLN A 128 -6.51 -0.77 19.50
N GLU A 129 -6.48 -1.11 18.21
CA GLU A 129 -5.45 -0.60 17.29
C GLU A 129 -6.11 0.38 16.35
N GLN A 130 -6.03 1.65 16.73
CA GLN A 130 -6.20 2.77 15.81
C GLN A 130 -4.93 2.86 14.97
N THR A 131 -5.03 2.54 13.69
CA THR A 131 -4.09 3.06 12.69
C THR A 131 -4.88 3.70 11.56
N ALA A 132 -5.59 4.77 11.90
CA ALA A 132 -6.09 5.71 10.90
C ALA A 132 -4.92 6.63 10.51
N LEU A 133 -4.28 6.36 9.37
CA LEU A 133 -3.38 7.31 8.74
C LEU A 133 -4.22 8.43 8.12
N GLN A 134 -4.38 9.52 8.88
CA GLN A 134 -5.00 10.74 8.40
C GLN A 134 -3.94 11.54 7.63
N LEU A 135 -4.09 11.62 6.31
CA LEU A 135 -3.36 12.55 5.47
C LEU A 135 -4.00 13.94 5.62
N GLY A 136 -3.26 14.85 6.25
CA GLY A 136 -3.49 16.29 6.28
C GLY A 136 -2.16 16.99 6.11
#